data_AF-A0A482WRG3-F1
#
_entry.id   AF-A0A482WRG3-F1
#
_cell.length_a   1.000
_cell.length_b   1.000
_cell.length_c   1.000
_cell.angle_alpha   90.00
_cell.angle_beta   90.00
_cell.angle_gamma   90.00
#
_symmetry.space_group_name_H-M   'P 1'
#
loop_
_entity.id
_entity.type
_entity.pdbx_description
1 polymer ?
#
loop_
_entity_poly.entity_id
_entity_poly.type
_entity_poly.pdbx_seq_one_letter_code
_entity_poly.pdbx_strand_id
1 'polypeptide(L)' 'MWFRGVRSSKFRHVFGLPAKRERCYDNVKITKNAHDSHFCAVNPKFVAVVTEVAGGGAFLVLPIDR' A
#
# COMPACT_ATOMS: atom_id res chain seq x y z
N MET A 1 45.09 -6.10 6.05
CA MET A 1 43.63 -6.23 6.21
C MET A 1 42.95 -5.16 5.36
N TRP A 2 42.33 -5.54 4.25
CA TRP A 2 41.61 -4.61 3.38
C TRP A 2 40.19 -4.41 3.93
N PHE A 3 40.02 -3.53 4.91
CA PHE A 3 38.69 -3.10 5.32
C PHE A 3 38.07 -2.36 4.13
N ARG A 4 37.26 -3.07 3.32
CA ARG A 4 36.32 -2.42 2.41
C ARG A 4 35.32 -1.68 3.29
N GLY A 5 35.65 -0.42 3.60
CA GLY A 5 34.82 0.46 4.41
C GLY A 5 33.36 0.35 3.98
N VAL A 6 32.47 0.24 4.96
CA VAL A 6 31.04 0.00 4.77
C VAL A 6 30.52 0.87 3.63
N ARG A 7 29.93 0.26 2.59
CA ARG A 7 29.44 0.96 1.38
C ARG A 7 28.58 2.16 1.79
N SER A 8 29.07 3.37 1.53
CA SER A 8 28.32 4.59 1.83
C SER A 8 27.02 4.58 1.03
N SER A 9 25.89 4.69 1.72
CA SER A 9 24.57 4.82 1.12
C SER A 9 23.79 5.83 1.94
N LYS A 10 23.21 6.82 1.25
CA LYS A 10 22.29 7.79 1.85
C LYS A 10 21.06 7.13 2.47
N PHE A 11 20.73 5.92 2.00
CA PHE A 11 19.57 5.14 2.42
C PHE A 11 19.88 4.08 3.49
N ARG A 12 21.10 4.07 4.06
CA ARG A 12 21.54 3.04 5.03
C ARG A 12 20.61 2.93 6.25
N HIS A 13 19.93 4.01 6.61
CA HIS A 13 19.06 4.09 7.78
C HIS A 13 17.58 4.33 7.42
N VAL A 14 17.16 4.00 6.20
CA VAL A 14 15.74 4.04 5.81
C VAL A 14 15.04 2.83 6.41
N PHE A 15 13.93 3.05 7.10
CA PHE A 15 13.05 2.02 7.62
C PHE A 15 11.58 2.42 7.40
N GLY A 16 10.71 1.43 7.28
CA GLY A 16 9.27 1.65 7.16
C GLY A 16 8.64 1.95 8.53
N LEU A 17 7.72 2.91 8.57
CA LEU A 17 6.88 3.18 9.74
C LEU A 17 5.41 3.05 9.30
N PRO A 18 4.66 2.02 9.75
CA PRO A 18 3.26 1.89 9.41
C PRO A 18 2.44 3.03 10.06
N ALA A 19 1.33 3.40 9.41
CA ALA A 19 0.40 4.36 9.98
C ALA A 19 -0.30 3.79 11.22
N LYS A 20 -0.66 4.66 12.18
CA LYS A 20 -1.54 4.30 13.28
C LYS A 20 -2.91 3.91 12.73
N ARG A 21 -3.62 3.02 13.43
CA ARG A 21 -4.93 2.50 13.02
C ARG A 21 -5.97 3.61 12.73
N GLU A 22 -5.92 4.72 13.46
CA GLU A 22 -6.75 5.91 13.24
C GLU A 22 -6.58 6.54 11.84
N ARG A 23 -5.45 6.30 11.18
CA ARG A 23 -5.14 6.78 9.82
C ARG A 23 -5.27 5.67 8.77
N CYS A 24 -5.85 4.53 9.14
CA CYS A 24 -6.09 3.41 8.24
C CYS A 24 -7.57 3.36 7.83
N TYR A 25 -7.83 2.74 6.68
CA TYR A 25 -9.19 2.44 6.24
C TYR A 25 -9.61 1.05 6.75
N ASP A 26 -10.55 1.03 7.69
CA ASP A 26 -11.15 -0.20 8.22
C ASP A 26 -12.42 -0.58 7.44
N ASN A 27 -12.85 -1.84 7.55
CA ASN A 27 -14.09 -2.38 6.95
C ASN A 27 -14.18 -2.33 5.41
N VAL A 28 -13.04 -2.29 4.71
CA VAL A 28 -12.97 -2.44 3.26
C VAL A 28 -12.92 -3.91 2.88
N LYS A 29 -13.92 -4.42 2.13
CA LYS A 29 -13.95 -5.80 1.64
C LYS A 29 -13.06 -5.94 0.40
N ILE A 30 -11.78 -6.26 0.60
CA ILE A 30 -10.80 -6.42 -0.48
C ILE A 30 -10.98 -7.76 -1.19
N THR A 31 -10.78 -7.80 -2.51
CA THR A 31 -10.79 -9.04 -3.29
C THR A 31 -9.77 -10.06 -2.77
N LYS A 32 -10.17 -11.34 -2.71
CA LYS A 32 -9.28 -12.48 -2.39
C LYS A 32 -8.76 -13.17 -3.65
N ASN A 33 -8.95 -12.55 -4.81
CA ASN A 33 -8.53 -13.13 -6.07
C ASN A 33 -7.00 -13.30 -6.10
N ALA A 34 -6.53 -14.43 -6.61
CA ALA A 34 -5.11 -14.81 -6.64
C ALA A 34 -4.38 -14.35 -7.91
N HIS A 35 -5.00 -13.50 -8.73
CA HIS A 35 -4.33 -12.92 -9.91
C HIS A 35 -3.28 -11.87 -9.49
N ASP A 36 -2.16 -11.79 -10.22
CA ASP A 36 -1.02 -10.89 -9.96
C ASP A 36 -1.33 -9.41 -10.25
N SER A 37 -2.42 -8.88 -9.69
CA SER A 37 -2.78 -7.46 -9.76
C SER A 37 -2.52 -6.76 -8.45
N HIS A 38 -2.14 -5.48 -8.50
CA HIS A 38 -1.82 -4.71 -7.30
C HIS A 38 -3.03 -4.40 -6.40
N PHE A 39 -4.26 -4.68 -6.85
CA PHE A 39 -5.58 -4.53 -6.17
C PHE A 39 -5.89 -3.17 -5.51
N CYS A 40 -4.93 -2.25 -5.49
CA CYS A 40 -5.01 -0.93 -4.91
C CYS A 40 -4.20 0.06 -5.77
N ALA A 41 -4.74 1.25 -5.97
CA ALA A 41 -4.06 2.37 -6.60
C ALA A 41 -4.32 3.65 -5.81
N VAL A 42 -3.33 4.53 -5.70
CA VAL A 42 -3.41 5.74 -4.88
C VAL A 42 -2.92 6.95 -5.65
N ASN A 43 -3.58 8.09 -5.44
CA ASN A 43 -3.11 9.42 -5.82
C ASN A 43 -3.22 10.35 -4.59
N PRO A 44 -2.78 11.62 -4.66
CA PRO A 44 -2.82 12.52 -3.50
C PRO A 44 -4.22 12.83 -2.94
N LYS A 45 -5.30 12.52 -3.66
CA LYS A 45 -6.68 12.83 -3.26
C LYS A 45 -7.52 11.59 -2.95
N PHE A 46 -7.20 10.44 -3.56
CA PHE A 46 -8.05 9.25 -3.56
C PHE A 46 -7.24 7.96 -3.47
N VAL A 47 -7.85 6.96 -2.83
CA VAL A 47 -7.42 5.57 -2.83
C VAL A 47 -8.49 4.73 -3.52
N ALA A 48 -8.12 3.95 -4.53
CA ALA A 48 -8.98 2.99 -5.20
C ALA A 48 -8.60 1.56 -4.79
N VAL A 49 -9.57 0.75 -4.38
CA VAL A 49 -9.37 -0.63 -3.92
C VAL A 49 -10.36 -1.57 -4.61
N VAL A 50 -9.88 -2.69 -5.15
CA VAL A 50 -10.72 -3.71 -5.79
C VAL A 50 -11.46 -4.51 -4.71
N THR A 51 -12.79 -4.59 -4.83
CA THR A 51 -13.64 -5.25 -3.82
C THR A 51 -14.04 -6.66 -4.23
N GLU A 52 -14.24 -7.53 -3.25
CA GLU A 52 -14.78 -8.89 -3.47
C GLU A 52 -16.26 -8.82 -3.89
N VAL A 53 -16.55 -9.14 -5.16
CA VAL A 53 -17.91 -9.27 -5.70
C VAL A 53 -18.05 -10.55 -6.50
N ALA A 54 -19.25 -11.14 -6.51
CA ALA A 54 -19.53 -12.43 -7.13
C ALA A 54 -19.24 -12.48 -8.66
N GLY A 55 -19.31 -11.33 -9.35
CA GLY A 55 -19.08 -11.22 -10.79
C GLY A 55 -17.71 -10.67 -11.21
N GLY A 56 -16.79 -10.41 -10.26
CA GLY A 56 -15.54 -9.70 -10.52
C GLY A 56 -15.71 -8.23 -10.92
N GLY A 57 -14.61 -7.47 -10.92
CA GLY A 57 -14.55 -6.14 -11.55
C GLY A 57 -15.07 -4.91 -10.77
N ALA A 58 -15.61 -5.08 -9.56
CA ALA A 58 -15.99 -3.92 -8.73
C ALA A 58 -14.81 -3.33 -7.95
N PHE A 59 -14.83 -2.01 -7.75
CA PHE A 59 -13.85 -1.28 -6.95
C PHE A 59 -14.51 -0.17 -6.14
N LEU A 60 -13.87 0.21 -5.04
CA LEU A 60 -14.25 1.30 -4.14
C LEU A 60 -13.24 2.44 -4.27
N VAL A 61 -13.72 3.69 -4.30
CA VAL A 61 -12.86 4.88 -4.26
C VAL A 61 -13.12 5.65 -2.96
N LEU A 62 -12.06 5.86 -2.19
CA LEU A 62 -12.10 6.57 -0.91
C LEU A 62 -11.32 7.89 -1.03
N PRO A 63 -11.87 9.03 -0.59
CA PRO A 63 -11.11 10.27 -0.48
C PRO A 63 -10.08 10.17 0.67
N ILE A 64 -8.88 10.72 0.45
CA ILE A 64 -7.80 10.77 1.45
C ILE A 64 -8.03 11.91 2.45
N ASP A 65 -8.64 13.00 1.98
CA ASP A 65 -8.96 14.16 2.80
C ASP A 65 -10.45 14.22 3.12
N ARG A 66 -10.75 14.45 4.40
CA ARG A 66 -12.04 14.91 4.92
C ARG A 66 -11.80 16.00 5.94
#